data_AF-A0A7X0AZR8-F1
#
_entry.id   AF-A0A7X0AZR8-F1
#
_cell.length_a   1.000
_cell.length_b   1.000
_cell.length_c   1.000
_cell.angle_alpha   90.00
_cell.angle_beta   90.00
_cell.angle_gamma   90.00
#
_symmetry.space_group_name_H-M   'P 1'
#
loop_
_entity.id
_entity.type
_entity.pdbx_description
1 polymer ?
#
loop_
_entity_poly.entity_id
_entity_poly.type
_entity_poly.pdbx_seq_one_letter_code
_entity_poly.pdbx_strand_id
1 'polypeptide(L)'
;MSGPELTRRESLGLATMAAAAGALGLASPARAAAPAFLTRIDFKDPKWNRDAYARLDMDVDPTKQKVGWFRGAVYGVRDNEAVRSLFSVDGFSVVRSQQLPDGSWRRMLREIGFYRDLQTGQLMDTWHNPYTNEDVRVVPIANDPFNFTISEFLPEPPSYGGLNKDKPPKRPFLMNWTDGPDGTVHLSTDIHLFYPSALQPDKWPRESTGAFNRVSEMFHYVVKRQDLENPAMTHVPAVGSWSRITPWLPWMLMGQAAGCISYFCSFGTVSGIDQLPADLVAKARAMDPKWLSAPDSDYGPSLSSLENYARQQTPAAVPAGWAPPSPPPPRTLPGR
;
A
#
# COMPACT_ATOMS: atom_id res chain seq x y z
N MET A 1 30.09 -24.19 -59.16
CA MET A 1 30.10 -23.80 -57.74
C MET A 1 28.92 -24.49 -57.09
N SER A 2 29.26 -25.37 -56.15
CA SER A 2 28.40 -26.16 -55.27
C SER A 2 27.34 -25.29 -54.60
N GLY A 3 26.09 -25.78 -54.57
CA GLY A 3 24.94 -25.13 -53.92
C GLY A 3 24.99 -25.26 -52.38
N PRO A 4 23.89 -25.61 -51.69
CA PRO A 4 22.49 -25.68 -52.17
C PRO A 4 21.49 -25.18 -51.08
N GLU A 5 20.24 -24.81 -51.39
CA GLU A 5 19.01 -25.63 -51.43
C GLU A 5 18.00 -25.24 -50.35
N LEU A 6 16.85 -24.74 -50.80
CA LEU A 6 15.59 -24.87 -50.08
C LEU A 6 14.75 -25.87 -50.88
N THR A 7 14.47 -27.04 -50.31
CA THR A 7 13.51 -28.00 -50.86
C THR A 7 12.45 -28.38 -49.83
N ARG A 8 11.21 -28.44 -50.33
CA ARG A 8 10.00 -28.93 -49.66
C ARG A 8 9.94 -30.45 -49.70
N ARG A 9 9.61 -31.06 -48.56
CA ARG A 9 8.78 -32.28 -48.33
C ARG A 9 8.68 -32.36 -46.80
N GLU A 10 7.52 -32.46 -46.16
CA GLU A 10 6.51 -33.49 -46.39
C GLU A 10 5.06 -32.95 -46.29
N SER A 11 4.30 -33.38 -47.29
CA SER A 11 2.87 -33.33 -47.49
C SER A 11 2.18 -34.56 -46.87
N LEU A 12 0.89 -34.43 -46.49
CA LEU A 12 -0.25 -35.36 -46.68
C LEU A 12 -1.24 -35.20 -45.50
N GLY A 13 -2.53 -34.97 -45.68
CA GLY A 13 -3.34 -34.97 -46.90
C GLY A 13 -4.71 -34.33 -46.69
N LEU A 14 -5.29 -33.85 -47.79
CA LEU A 14 -6.70 -33.55 -47.94
C LEU A 14 -7.39 -34.77 -48.57
N ALA A 15 -8.53 -35.21 -48.02
CA ALA A 15 -9.82 -35.31 -48.72
C ALA A 15 -10.83 -36.23 -48.02
N THR A 16 -11.94 -35.61 -47.57
CA THR A 16 -13.34 -36.05 -47.70
C THR A 16 -13.77 -37.46 -47.26
N MET A 17 -14.71 -37.53 -46.31
CA MET A 17 -16.12 -37.94 -46.56
C MET A 17 -16.93 -38.06 -45.25
N ALA A 18 -18.22 -37.75 -45.39
CA ALA A 18 -19.35 -38.14 -44.55
C ALA A 18 -19.72 -37.27 -43.33
N ALA A 19 -20.95 -36.74 -43.44
CA ALA A 19 -21.73 -36.10 -42.41
C ALA A 19 -21.84 -36.92 -41.12
N ALA A 20 -21.52 -36.28 -40.00
CA ALA A 20 -22.11 -36.57 -38.71
C ALA A 20 -22.40 -35.22 -38.03
N ALA A 21 -23.65 -34.78 -38.16
CA ALA A 21 -24.21 -33.77 -37.27
C ALA A 21 -24.24 -34.39 -35.86
N GLY A 22 -23.29 -34.01 -35.03
CA GLY A 22 -23.17 -34.47 -33.65
C GLY A 22 -22.52 -33.38 -32.80
N ALA A 23 -23.36 -32.58 -32.17
CA ALA A 23 -23.08 -31.61 -31.11
C ALA A 23 -21.59 -31.33 -30.82
N LEU A 24 -21.04 -30.30 -31.47
CA LEU A 24 -19.97 -29.51 -30.88
C LEU A 24 -20.58 -28.81 -29.65
N GLY A 25 -20.53 -29.49 -28.51
CA GLY A 25 -20.76 -28.87 -27.22
C GLY A 25 -19.77 -27.71 -27.12
N LEU A 26 -20.27 -26.49 -27.27
CA LEU A 26 -19.58 -25.30 -26.80
C LEU A 26 -19.26 -25.60 -25.34
N ALA A 27 -17.98 -25.87 -25.05
CA ALA A 27 -17.53 -25.95 -23.68
C ALA A 27 -17.78 -24.56 -23.09
N SER A 28 -18.89 -24.43 -22.35
CA SER A 28 -19.12 -23.25 -21.52
C SER A 28 -17.85 -23.05 -20.70
N PRO A 29 -17.25 -21.85 -20.70
CA PRO A 29 -16.09 -21.60 -19.84
C PRO A 29 -16.50 -22.03 -18.43
N ALA A 30 -15.73 -22.97 -17.85
CA ALA A 30 -16.01 -23.48 -16.53
C ALA A 30 -16.15 -22.27 -15.61
N ARG A 31 -17.36 -22.07 -15.06
CA ARG A 31 -17.62 -20.97 -14.14
C ARG A 31 -16.63 -21.16 -12.99
N ALA A 32 -15.73 -20.21 -12.80
CA ALA A 32 -14.79 -20.23 -11.69
C ALA A 32 -15.59 -20.53 -10.42
N ALA A 33 -15.16 -21.54 -9.66
CA ALA A 33 -15.82 -21.88 -8.40
C ALA A 33 -15.89 -20.62 -7.53
N ALA A 34 -17.04 -20.39 -6.90
CA ALA A 34 -17.18 -19.27 -5.99
C ALA A 34 -16.09 -19.38 -4.91
N PRO A 35 -15.41 -18.27 -4.55
CA PRO A 35 -14.36 -18.29 -3.55
C PRO A 35 -14.93 -18.82 -2.23
N ALA A 36 -14.27 -19.82 -1.65
CA ALA A 36 -14.67 -20.41 -0.37
C ALA A 36 -13.98 -19.67 0.78
N PHE A 37 -14.76 -19.23 1.76
CA PHE A 37 -14.28 -18.53 2.96
C PHE A 37 -15.19 -18.79 4.17
N LEU A 38 -14.64 -18.64 5.37
CA LEU A 38 -15.38 -18.75 6.62
C LEU A 38 -16.09 -17.44 6.98
N THR A 39 -17.35 -17.53 7.41
CA THR A 39 -18.16 -16.37 7.85
C THR A 39 -18.62 -16.44 9.29
N ARG A 40 -18.67 -17.64 9.90
CA ARG A 40 -18.96 -17.78 11.32
C ARG A 40 -17.80 -17.18 12.11
N ILE A 41 -18.08 -16.10 12.86
CA ILE A 41 -17.07 -15.38 13.62
C ILE A 41 -16.42 -16.28 14.68
N ASP A 42 -15.11 -16.44 14.57
CA ASP A 42 -14.24 -17.05 15.57
C ASP A 42 -12.88 -16.34 15.56
N PHE A 43 -12.68 -15.42 16.51
CA PHE A 43 -11.44 -14.64 16.61
C PHE A 43 -10.20 -15.50 16.90
N LYS A 44 -10.38 -16.76 17.33
CA LYS A 44 -9.30 -17.70 17.63
C LYS A 44 -9.00 -18.69 16.50
N ASP A 45 -9.80 -18.69 15.43
CA ASP A 45 -9.55 -19.51 14.25
C ASP A 45 -8.66 -18.73 13.24
N PRO A 46 -7.42 -19.20 12.95
CA PRO A 46 -6.55 -18.55 11.99
C PRO A 46 -7.10 -18.57 10.55
N LYS A 47 -7.93 -19.54 10.18
CA LYS A 47 -8.57 -19.57 8.86
C LYS A 47 -9.66 -18.50 8.75
N TRP A 48 -10.46 -18.34 9.81
CA TRP A 48 -11.43 -17.26 9.86
C TRP A 48 -10.74 -15.89 9.82
N ASN A 49 -9.65 -15.70 10.59
CA ASN A 49 -8.87 -14.45 10.56
C ASN A 49 -8.34 -14.15 9.15
N ARG A 50 -7.75 -15.14 8.47
CA ARG A 50 -7.29 -15.03 7.08
C ARG A 50 -8.42 -14.56 6.17
N ASP A 51 -9.57 -15.22 6.24
CA ASP A 51 -10.70 -14.98 5.35
C ASP A 51 -11.42 -13.65 5.64
N ALA A 52 -11.60 -13.30 6.90
CA ALA A 52 -12.17 -12.02 7.32
C ALA A 52 -11.25 -10.87 6.91
N TYR A 53 -9.95 -10.96 7.18
CA TYR A 53 -9.01 -9.92 6.80
C TYR A 53 -8.84 -9.80 5.29
N ALA A 54 -8.79 -10.92 4.55
CA ALA A 54 -8.78 -10.90 3.09
C ALA A 54 -9.99 -10.16 2.51
N ARG A 55 -11.20 -10.38 3.05
CA ARG A 55 -12.41 -9.67 2.60
C ARG A 55 -12.45 -8.19 2.97
N LEU A 56 -11.73 -7.76 4.03
CA LEU A 56 -11.55 -6.34 4.35
C LEU A 56 -10.52 -5.69 3.42
N ASP A 57 -9.39 -6.35 3.24
CA ASP A 57 -8.23 -5.81 2.52
C ASP A 57 -8.41 -5.88 1.00
N MET A 58 -9.28 -6.74 0.47
CA MET A 58 -9.58 -6.87 -0.97
C MET A 58 -10.99 -7.45 -1.22
N ASP A 59 -11.40 -7.53 -2.48
CA ASP A 59 -12.49 -8.41 -2.91
C ASP A 59 -11.91 -9.78 -3.23
N VAL A 60 -12.38 -10.84 -2.57
CA VAL A 60 -11.87 -12.21 -2.77
C VAL A 60 -12.41 -12.89 -4.03
N ASP A 61 -13.31 -12.22 -4.77
CA ASP A 61 -13.61 -12.56 -6.16
C ASP A 61 -12.52 -11.98 -7.07
N PRO A 62 -11.66 -12.82 -7.70
CA PRO A 62 -10.52 -12.34 -8.48
C PRO A 62 -10.92 -11.61 -9.77
N THR A 63 -12.19 -11.68 -10.16
CA THR A 63 -12.72 -10.93 -11.32
C THR A 63 -12.99 -9.47 -11.00
N LYS A 64 -12.99 -9.10 -9.71
CA LYS A 64 -13.24 -7.75 -9.22
C LYS A 64 -11.95 -7.10 -8.73
N GLN A 65 -12.02 -5.78 -8.59
CA GLN A 65 -11.01 -5.00 -7.87
C GLN A 65 -11.70 -4.16 -6.80
N LYS A 66 -11.04 -4.01 -5.65
CA LYS A 66 -11.50 -3.10 -4.59
C LYS A 66 -10.78 -1.77 -4.72
N VAL A 67 -11.50 -0.67 -4.55
CA VAL A 67 -10.95 0.68 -4.44
C VAL A 67 -11.05 1.16 -2.99
N GLY A 68 -9.91 1.39 -2.37
CA GLY A 68 -9.81 2.01 -1.05
C GLY A 68 -9.36 3.47 -1.16
N TRP A 69 -9.81 4.34 -0.26
CA TRP A 69 -9.33 5.72 -0.15
C TRP A 69 -8.79 5.98 1.25
N PHE A 70 -7.85 6.92 1.36
CA PHE A 70 -7.36 7.43 2.63
C PHE A 70 -7.14 8.94 2.55
N ARG A 71 -7.45 9.64 3.64
CA ARG A 71 -7.24 11.09 3.74
C ARG A 71 -7.00 11.51 5.18
N GLY A 72 -6.11 12.46 5.41
CA GLY A 72 -5.85 12.96 6.76
C GLY A 72 -4.87 14.11 6.84
N ALA A 73 -4.73 14.64 8.05
CA ALA A 73 -3.78 15.70 8.34
C ALA A 73 -2.40 15.11 8.71
N VAL A 74 -1.36 15.82 8.31
CA VAL A 74 0.03 15.46 8.58
C VAL A 74 0.67 16.57 9.40
N TYR A 75 1.29 16.19 10.51
CA TYR A 75 1.84 17.11 11.50
C TYR A 75 3.34 16.88 11.70
N GLY A 76 4.08 17.95 11.90
CA GLY A 76 5.48 17.91 12.29
C GLY A 76 5.61 18.05 13.80
N VAL A 77 6.30 17.09 14.41
CA VAL A 77 6.52 17.01 15.86
C VAL A 77 8.00 17.21 16.12
N ARG A 78 8.35 18.28 16.83
CA ARG A 78 9.72 18.63 17.17
C ARG A 78 9.76 19.32 18.54
N ASP A 79 10.87 19.17 19.24
CA ASP A 79 11.04 19.66 20.60
C ASP A 79 10.91 21.19 20.70
N ASN A 80 10.50 21.66 21.88
CA ASN A 80 10.45 23.06 22.30
C ASN A 80 9.54 23.99 21.48
N GLU A 81 8.64 23.43 20.68
CA GLU A 81 7.62 24.17 19.96
C GLU A 81 6.28 23.43 19.93
N ALA A 82 5.22 24.14 19.54
CA ALA A 82 3.93 23.50 19.29
C ALA A 82 4.04 22.60 18.05
N VAL A 83 3.26 21.50 18.06
CA VAL A 83 3.09 20.66 16.88
C VAL A 83 2.60 21.52 15.71
N ARG A 84 3.25 21.39 14.55
CA ARG A 84 2.90 22.17 13.36
C ARG A 84 2.03 21.35 12.43
N SER A 85 0.96 21.95 11.93
CA SER A 85 0.24 21.39 10.79
C SER A 85 1.06 21.65 9.52
N LEU A 86 1.29 20.61 8.70
CA LEU A 86 2.17 20.72 7.53
C LEU A 86 1.38 20.74 6.22
N PHE A 87 0.59 19.69 5.99
CA PHE A 87 -0.21 19.44 4.79
C PHE A 87 -1.25 18.36 5.13
N SER A 88 -2.18 18.09 4.21
CA SER A 88 -2.98 16.87 4.27
C SER A 88 -2.49 15.84 3.25
N VAL A 89 -2.67 14.56 3.53
CA VAL A 89 -2.48 13.47 2.57
C VAL A 89 -3.84 13.04 2.03
N ASP A 90 -3.92 12.73 0.74
CA ASP A 90 -5.12 12.26 0.06
C ASP A 90 -4.72 11.24 -1.02
N GLY A 91 -5.31 10.06 -0.97
CA GLY A 91 -4.88 8.97 -1.84
C GLY A 91 -5.86 7.82 -1.89
N PHE A 92 -5.51 6.86 -2.72
CA PHE A 92 -6.30 5.67 -2.95
C PHE A 92 -5.44 4.48 -3.31
N SER A 93 -6.01 3.30 -3.18
CA SER A 93 -5.41 2.05 -3.61
C SER A 93 -6.39 1.22 -4.42
N VAL A 94 -5.86 0.45 -5.35
CA VAL A 94 -6.64 -0.49 -6.16
C VAL A 94 -6.01 -1.86 -6.01
N VAL A 95 -6.82 -2.83 -5.59
CA VAL A 95 -6.36 -4.16 -5.23
C VAL A 95 -7.17 -5.25 -5.90
N ARG A 96 -6.47 -6.31 -6.31
CA ARG A 96 -7.04 -7.55 -6.82
C ARG A 96 -6.52 -8.72 -6.00
N SER A 97 -7.37 -9.72 -5.81
CA SER A 97 -7.03 -10.96 -5.14
C SER A 97 -6.62 -12.05 -6.13
N GLN A 98 -5.79 -12.97 -5.67
CA GLN A 98 -5.54 -14.25 -6.32
C GLN A 98 -5.53 -15.33 -5.22
N GLN A 99 -6.38 -16.35 -5.35
CA GLN A 99 -6.33 -17.49 -4.44
C GLN A 99 -5.15 -18.40 -4.78
N LEU A 100 -4.39 -18.81 -3.77
CA LEU A 100 -3.26 -19.72 -3.91
C LEU A 100 -3.68 -21.18 -3.65
N PRO A 101 -2.93 -22.18 -4.15
CA PRO A 101 -3.30 -23.60 -4.02
C PRO A 101 -3.45 -24.10 -2.58
N ASP A 102 -2.77 -23.45 -1.62
CA ASP A 102 -2.85 -23.76 -0.18
C ASP A 102 -4.04 -23.07 0.52
N GLY A 103 -4.89 -22.36 -0.22
CA GLY A 103 -6.03 -21.60 0.28
C GLY A 103 -5.66 -20.24 0.88
N SER A 104 -4.39 -19.83 0.84
CA SER A 104 -4.01 -18.46 1.14
C SER A 104 -4.40 -17.50 0.01
N TRP A 105 -4.41 -16.21 0.33
CA TRP A 105 -4.75 -15.17 -0.64
C TRP A 105 -3.54 -14.32 -0.95
N ARG A 106 -3.23 -14.18 -2.24
CA ARG A 106 -2.26 -13.21 -2.73
C ARG A 106 -2.97 -11.89 -3.00
N ARG A 107 -2.51 -10.85 -2.32
CA ARG A 107 -2.94 -9.48 -2.53
C ARG A 107 -2.06 -8.82 -3.59
N MET A 108 -2.67 -8.27 -4.63
CA MET A 108 -1.98 -7.53 -5.68
C MET A 108 -2.45 -6.08 -5.69
N LEU A 109 -1.60 -5.14 -5.29
CA LEU A 109 -2.02 -3.77 -5.01
C LEU A 109 -1.12 -2.71 -5.65
N ARG A 110 -1.77 -1.65 -6.15
CA ARG A 110 -1.17 -0.33 -6.36
C ARG A 110 -1.74 0.69 -5.38
N GLU A 111 -0.87 1.52 -4.82
CA GLU A 111 -1.24 2.63 -3.94
C GLU A 111 -0.64 3.92 -4.46
N ILE A 112 -1.45 4.98 -4.50
CA ILE A 112 -0.97 6.32 -4.79
C ILE A 112 -1.55 7.32 -3.81
N GLY A 113 -0.70 8.21 -3.32
CA GLY A 113 -1.07 9.26 -2.37
C GLY A 113 -0.37 10.57 -2.70
N PHE A 114 -1.15 11.65 -2.65
CA PHE A 114 -0.67 13.01 -2.90
C PHE A 114 -0.84 13.86 -1.64
N TYR A 115 -0.20 15.02 -1.65
CA TYR A 115 -0.27 15.97 -0.55
C TYR A 115 -1.03 17.22 -1.00
N ARG A 116 -1.88 17.75 -0.11
CA ARG A 116 -2.66 18.96 -0.35
C ARG A 116 -2.26 20.05 0.63
N ASP A 117 -2.28 21.28 0.15
CA ASP A 117 -2.18 22.45 0.99
C ASP A 117 -3.39 22.53 1.94
N LEU A 118 -3.14 22.88 3.21
CA LEU A 118 -4.20 22.86 4.24
C LEU A 118 -5.20 24.01 4.09
N GLN A 119 -4.78 25.14 3.52
CA GLN A 119 -5.62 26.33 3.41
C GLN A 119 -6.52 26.27 2.17
N THR A 120 -5.93 25.89 1.04
CA THR A 120 -6.58 25.87 -0.27
C THR A 120 -7.19 24.52 -0.63
N GLY A 121 -6.72 23.43 0.00
CA GLY A 121 -7.12 22.06 -0.35
C GLY A 121 -6.55 21.56 -1.68
N GLN A 122 -5.70 22.33 -2.36
CA GLN A 122 -5.15 21.99 -3.67
C GLN A 122 -4.01 20.97 -3.55
N LEU A 123 -3.94 20.04 -4.50
CA LEU A 123 -2.81 19.12 -4.65
C LEU A 123 -1.53 19.90 -4.96
N MET A 124 -0.44 19.59 -4.26
CA MET A 124 0.81 20.34 -4.35
C MET A 124 1.87 19.60 -5.18
N ASP A 125 2.56 20.35 -6.05
CA ASP A 125 3.82 19.94 -6.68
C ASP A 125 5.05 20.54 -5.99
N THR A 126 4.83 21.64 -5.26
CA THR A 126 5.84 22.35 -4.46
C THR A 126 5.22 22.73 -3.13
N TRP A 127 6.01 22.65 -2.06
CA TRP A 127 5.57 22.98 -0.70
C TRP A 127 6.64 23.82 -0.01
N HIS A 128 6.21 24.87 0.70
CA HIS A 128 7.10 25.69 1.49
C HIS A 128 7.35 25.01 2.84
N ASN A 129 8.60 24.58 3.09
CA ASN A 129 8.96 23.93 4.35
C ASN A 129 9.16 24.98 5.46
N PRO A 130 8.29 25.03 6.49
CA PRO A 130 8.36 26.03 7.55
C PRO A 130 9.53 25.82 8.53
N TYR A 131 10.28 24.72 8.41
CA TYR A 131 11.46 24.44 9.24
C TYR A 131 12.76 24.92 8.60
N THR A 132 12.86 24.84 7.27
CA THR A 132 14.06 25.26 6.51
C THR A 132 13.86 26.58 5.78
N ASN A 133 12.61 27.05 5.66
CA ASN A 133 12.21 28.21 4.87
C ASN A 133 12.57 28.06 3.38
N GLU A 134 12.51 26.82 2.86
CA GLU A 134 12.80 26.46 1.48
C GLU A 134 11.53 25.95 0.78
N ASP A 135 11.38 26.29 -0.50
CA ASP A 135 10.38 25.65 -1.36
C ASP A 135 10.93 24.33 -1.90
N VAL A 136 10.26 23.23 -1.57
CA VAL A 136 10.69 21.87 -1.93
C VAL A 136 9.72 21.22 -2.89
N ARG A 137 10.25 20.44 -3.83
CA ARG A 137 9.43 19.61 -4.73
C ARG A 137 8.77 18.50 -3.94
N VAL A 138 7.45 18.37 -4.05
CA VAL A 138 6.70 17.29 -3.41
C VAL A 138 6.90 15.99 -4.18
N VAL A 139 7.11 14.88 -3.47
CA VAL A 139 7.17 13.53 -4.06
C VAL A 139 6.00 12.71 -3.53
N PRO A 140 5.09 12.22 -4.39
CA PRO A 140 3.92 11.45 -3.96
C PRO A 140 4.32 10.07 -3.42
N ILE A 141 3.40 9.48 -2.65
CA ILE A 141 3.43 8.04 -2.36
C ILE A 141 3.02 7.33 -3.66
N ALA A 142 3.85 6.39 -4.11
CA ALA A 142 3.62 5.63 -5.33
C ALA A 142 4.15 4.21 -5.15
N ASN A 143 3.36 3.35 -4.51
CA ASN A 143 3.74 1.97 -4.21
C ASN A 143 3.18 1.04 -5.29
N ASP A 144 4.06 0.50 -6.12
CA ASP A 144 3.74 -0.40 -7.23
C ASP A 144 4.89 -1.40 -7.47
N PRO A 145 4.71 -2.70 -7.17
CA PRO A 145 3.57 -3.29 -6.47
C PRO A 145 3.72 -3.19 -4.95
N PHE A 146 2.63 -3.36 -4.21
CA PHE A 146 2.66 -3.60 -2.75
C PHE A 146 1.94 -4.91 -2.42
N ASN A 147 2.52 -6.00 -2.90
CA ASN A 147 1.95 -7.34 -2.82
C ASN A 147 2.41 -8.07 -1.56
N PHE A 148 1.50 -8.82 -0.93
CA PHE A 148 1.81 -9.76 0.15
C PHE A 148 0.78 -10.89 0.20
N THR A 149 1.08 -11.92 0.98
CA THR A 149 0.24 -13.11 1.12
C THR A 149 -0.47 -13.09 2.48
N ILE A 150 -1.80 -13.26 2.47
CA ILE A 150 -2.64 -13.43 3.65
C ILE A 150 -2.90 -14.93 3.80
N SER A 151 -2.28 -15.54 4.81
CA SER A 151 -2.37 -16.99 5.08
C SER A 151 -2.93 -17.24 6.48
N GLU A 152 -3.12 -18.51 6.84
CA GLU A 152 -3.45 -18.90 8.23
C GLU A 152 -2.24 -18.77 9.20
N PHE A 153 -1.09 -18.30 8.70
CA PHE A 153 0.10 -18.02 9.47
C PHE A 153 0.51 -16.54 9.35
N LEU A 154 1.15 -16.01 10.41
CA LEU A 154 1.76 -14.68 10.40
C LEU A 154 2.77 -14.58 9.24
N PRO A 155 2.87 -13.40 8.59
CA PRO A 155 3.82 -13.19 7.52
C PRO A 155 5.26 -13.34 8.04
N GLU A 156 6.16 -13.80 7.17
CA GLU A 156 7.58 -13.74 7.45
C GLU A 156 8.03 -12.28 7.59
N PRO A 157 9.07 -12.00 8.39
CA PRO A 157 9.65 -10.66 8.47
C PRO A 157 10.00 -10.12 7.08
N PRO A 158 9.81 -8.81 6.82
CA PRO A 158 10.18 -8.22 5.53
C PRO A 158 11.65 -8.50 5.24
N SER A 159 11.97 -8.91 4.02
CA SER A 159 13.35 -9.19 3.62
C SER A 159 14.20 -7.92 3.47
N TYR A 160 13.57 -6.74 3.34
CA TYR A 160 14.23 -5.45 3.05
C TYR A 160 15.26 -5.57 1.91
N GLY A 161 14.84 -6.11 0.77
CA GLY A 161 15.75 -6.34 -0.36
C GLY A 161 16.82 -7.42 -0.10
N GLY A 162 16.57 -8.34 0.84
CA GLY A 162 17.48 -9.44 1.19
C GLY A 162 18.39 -9.19 2.40
N LEU A 163 18.25 -8.04 3.06
CA LEU A 163 19.00 -7.68 4.27
C LEU A 163 18.55 -8.48 5.51
N ASN A 164 17.28 -8.85 5.57
CA ASN A 164 16.75 -9.69 6.64
C ASN A 164 16.62 -11.15 6.18
N LYS A 165 17.24 -12.06 6.93
CA LYS A 165 17.29 -13.51 6.64
C LYS A 165 16.58 -14.34 7.71
N ASP A 166 15.94 -13.69 8.68
CA ASP A 166 15.31 -14.37 9.81
C ASP A 166 14.12 -15.22 9.33
N LYS A 167 14.06 -16.47 9.79
CA LYS A 167 12.97 -17.40 9.52
C LYS A 167 12.38 -17.90 10.83
N PRO A 168 11.60 -17.05 11.53
CA PRO A 168 10.96 -17.45 12.77
C PRO A 168 10.00 -18.63 12.55
N PRO A 169 9.71 -19.43 13.59
CA PRO A 169 8.71 -20.49 13.50
C PRO A 169 7.36 -19.97 13.02
N LYS A 170 6.66 -20.76 12.21
CA LYS A 170 5.30 -20.44 11.77
C LYS A 170 4.38 -20.29 12.98
N ARG A 171 3.65 -19.18 13.03
CA ARG A 171 2.69 -18.86 14.10
C ARG A 171 1.31 -18.62 13.48
N PRO A 172 0.22 -19.03 14.13
CA PRO A 172 -1.14 -18.78 13.62
C PRO A 172 -1.40 -17.29 13.38
N PHE A 173 -2.09 -16.97 12.29
CA PHE A 173 -2.54 -15.61 11.96
C PHE A 173 -3.76 -15.26 12.81
N LEU A 174 -3.52 -14.74 14.01
CA LEU A 174 -4.56 -14.25 14.91
C LEU A 174 -4.42 -12.74 15.05
N MET A 175 -5.45 -11.99 14.68
CA MET A 175 -5.45 -10.53 14.73
C MET A 175 -6.23 -10.02 15.94
N ASN A 176 -6.06 -8.74 16.26
CA ASN A 176 -6.68 -8.11 17.42
C ASN A 176 -8.13 -7.69 17.14
N TRP A 177 -9.01 -8.68 17.00
CA TRP A 177 -10.45 -8.47 16.84
C TRP A 177 -11.13 -8.29 18.19
N THR A 178 -12.08 -7.37 18.27
CA THR A 178 -12.92 -7.16 19.45
C THR A 178 -14.36 -6.87 19.05
N ASP A 179 -15.30 -7.23 19.92
CA ASP A 179 -16.68 -6.80 19.77
C ASP A 179 -16.80 -5.28 20.01
N GLY A 180 -17.60 -4.63 19.17
CA GLY A 180 -17.98 -3.23 19.34
C GLY A 180 -19.48 -3.07 19.66
N PRO A 181 -19.93 -1.85 19.98
CA PRO A 181 -21.35 -1.57 20.19
C PRO A 181 -22.15 -1.69 18.88
N ASP A 182 -23.49 -1.70 18.97
CA ASP A 182 -24.40 -1.57 17.84
C ASP A 182 -24.16 -2.55 16.67
N GLY A 183 -23.73 -3.77 16.99
CA GLY A 183 -23.47 -4.81 16.00
C GLY A 183 -22.22 -4.55 15.16
N THR A 184 -21.23 -3.82 15.67
CA THR A 184 -19.91 -3.69 15.04
C THR A 184 -18.91 -4.70 15.59
N VAL A 185 -17.87 -4.93 14.81
CA VAL A 185 -16.64 -5.62 15.18
C VAL A 185 -15.49 -4.68 14.85
N HIS A 186 -14.54 -4.55 15.77
CA HIS A 186 -13.35 -3.73 15.59
C HIS A 186 -12.12 -4.60 15.33
N LEU A 187 -11.21 -4.10 14.52
CA LEU A 187 -9.90 -4.70 14.30
C LEU A 187 -8.83 -3.63 14.45
N SER A 188 -7.81 -3.91 15.27
CA SER A 188 -6.58 -3.11 15.31
C SER A 188 -5.44 -3.85 14.62
N THR A 189 -4.73 -3.17 13.73
CA THR A 189 -3.48 -3.69 13.14
C THR A 189 -2.37 -2.67 13.32
N ASP A 190 -1.33 -3.09 14.03
CA ASP A 190 -0.17 -2.25 14.29
C ASP A 190 1.07 -2.90 13.72
N ILE A 191 1.90 -2.10 13.06
CA ILE A 191 3.22 -2.50 12.60
C ILE A 191 4.25 -1.48 13.08
N HIS A 192 5.25 -1.97 13.79
CA HIS A 192 6.36 -1.17 14.30
C HIS A 192 7.65 -1.67 13.65
N LEU A 193 8.28 -0.80 12.86
CA LEU A 193 9.41 -1.13 12.03
C LEU A 193 10.66 -0.40 12.51
N PHE A 194 11.76 -1.14 12.58
CA PHE A 194 13.10 -0.60 12.76
C PHE A 194 14.07 -1.33 11.83
N TYR A 195 14.53 -0.65 10.77
CA TYR A 195 15.28 -1.31 9.68
C TYR A 195 16.29 -0.36 9.03
N PRO A 196 17.35 -0.88 8.38
CA PRO A 196 18.33 -0.05 7.68
C PRO A 196 17.69 0.84 6.62
N SER A 197 18.10 2.10 6.54
CA SER A 197 17.55 3.04 5.55
C SER A 197 18.14 2.83 4.16
N ALA A 198 17.30 2.85 3.13
CA ALA A 198 17.78 2.93 1.74
C ALA A 198 18.46 4.28 1.44
N LEU A 199 18.13 5.32 2.22
CA LEU A 199 18.68 6.67 2.12
C LEU A 199 19.79 6.84 3.16
N GLN A 200 20.98 6.30 2.90
CA GLN A 200 22.12 6.40 3.82
C GLN A 200 22.64 7.85 3.92
N PRO A 201 22.98 8.37 5.12
CA PRO A 201 23.30 9.80 5.33
C PRO A 201 24.50 10.34 4.55
N ASP A 202 25.49 9.49 4.24
CA ASP A 202 26.67 9.83 3.45
C ASP A 202 26.32 10.17 2.00
N LYS A 203 25.27 9.53 1.47
CA LYS A 203 24.79 9.72 0.09
C LYS A 203 23.60 10.66 0.00
N TRP A 204 22.77 10.71 1.03
CA TRP A 204 21.52 11.45 1.10
C TRP A 204 21.50 12.43 2.27
N PRO A 205 22.44 13.38 2.35
CA PRO A 205 22.63 14.22 3.54
C PRO A 205 21.42 15.10 3.87
N ARG A 206 20.60 15.45 2.86
CA ARG A 206 19.40 16.29 3.05
C ARG A 206 18.12 15.48 3.22
N GLU A 207 18.06 14.28 2.66
CA GLU A 207 16.87 13.44 2.69
C GLU A 207 16.88 12.40 3.81
N SER A 208 18.08 12.01 4.27
CA SER A 208 18.25 10.96 5.26
C SER A 208 18.05 11.49 6.67
N THR A 209 17.17 10.82 7.41
CA THR A 209 16.99 11.03 8.85
C THR A 209 17.92 10.17 9.71
N GLY A 210 18.82 9.39 9.08
CA GLY A 210 19.76 8.51 9.78
C GLY A 210 19.95 7.16 9.07
N ALA A 211 20.85 6.35 9.63
CA ALA A 211 21.20 5.03 9.08
C ALA A 211 20.06 3.99 9.16
N PHE A 212 19.10 4.20 10.06
CA PHE A 212 17.93 3.34 10.26
C PHE A 212 16.64 4.16 10.17
N ASN A 213 15.60 3.55 9.63
CA ASN A 213 14.24 4.05 9.68
C ASN A 213 13.53 3.47 10.90
N ARG A 214 12.75 4.32 11.57
CA ARG A 214 11.83 3.93 12.64
C ARG A 214 10.43 4.40 12.28
N VAL A 215 9.56 3.47 11.92
CA VAL A 215 8.21 3.77 11.45
C VAL A 215 7.21 2.99 12.27
N SER A 216 6.04 3.58 12.53
CA SER A 216 4.89 2.86 13.04
C SER A 216 3.67 3.21 12.22
N GLU A 217 2.89 2.21 11.85
CA GLU A 217 1.57 2.38 11.25
C GLU A 217 0.55 1.62 12.09
N MET A 218 -0.54 2.30 12.42
CA MET A 218 -1.59 1.78 13.30
C MET A 218 -2.92 2.02 12.60
N PHE A 219 -3.68 0.95 12.39
CA PHE A 219 -4.98 0.99 11.74
C PHE A 219 -6.04 0.51 12.71
N HIS A 220 -7.19 1.18 12.70
CA HIS A 220 -8.36 0.76 13.43
C HIS A 220 -9.55 0.69 12.49
N TYR A 221 -10.10 -0.50 12.29
CA TYR A 221 -11.24 -0.76 11.42
C TYR A 221 -12.50 -0.85 12.26
N VAL A 222 -13.60 -0.27 11.76
CA VAL A 222 -14.94 -0.50 12.27
C VAL A 222 -15.74 -1.19 11.16
N VAL A 223 -16.24 -2.38 11.48
CA VAL A 223 -16.89 -3.27 10.51
C VAL A 223 -18.25 -3.68 11.06
N LYS A 224 -19.26 -3.81 10.19
CA LYS A 224 -20.56 -4.36 10.62
C LYS A 224 -20.43 -5.88 10.76
N ARG A 225 -20.86 -6.42 11.91
CA ARG A 225 -20.87 -7.87 12.18
C ARG A 225 -21.62 -8.65 11.10
N GLN A 226 -22.80 -8.17 10.72
CA GLN A 226 -23.64 -8.82 9.70
C GLN A 226 -22.92 -8.97 8.35
N ASP A 227 -22.02 -8.03 7.99
CA ASP A 227 -21.30 -8.08 6.71
C ASP A 227 -20.19 -9.17 6.76
N LEU A 228 -19.53 -9.33 7.91
CA LEU A 228 -18.57 -10.42 8.14
C LEU A 228 -19.23 -11.81 8.09
N GLU A 229 -20.44 -11.90 8.64
CA GLU A 229 -21.23 -13.13 8.72
C GLU A 229 -21.94 -13.48 7.39
N ASN A 230 -22.01 -12.55 6.43
CA ASN A 230 -22.70 -12.74 5.17
C ASN A 230 -21.88 -13.57 4.14
N PRO A 231 -22.32 -14.79 3.77
CA PRO A 231 -21.61 -15.64 2.81
C PRO A 231 -21.70 -15.16 1.36
N ALA A 232 -22.58 -14.20 1.04
CA ALA A 232 -22.67 -13.62 -0.30
C ALA A 232 -21.70 -12.46 -0.52
N MET A 233 -21.06 -11.93 0.53
CA MET A 233 -20.16 -10.78 0.46
C MET A 233 -18.71 -11.23 0.29
N THR A 234 -18.20 -11.08 -0.94
CA THR A 234 -16.79 -11.34 -1.30
C THR A 234 -15.87 -10.17 -0.91
N HIS A 235 -16.43 -9.00 -0.63
CA HIS A 235 -15.77 -7.86 -0.01
C HIS A 235 -16.63 -7.36 1.15
N VAL A 236 -15.98 -7.03 2.28
CA VAL A 236 -16.61 -6.42 3.44
C VAL A 236 -16.17 -4.95 3.52
N PRO A 237 -17.08 -3.98 3.30
CA PRO A 237 -16.78 -2.57 3.45
C PRO A 237 -16.38 -2.25 4.88
N ALA A 238 -15.39 -1.37 5.04
CA ALA A 238 -14.95 -0.88 6.34
C ALA A 238 -14.64 0.61 6.24
N VAL A 239 -14.86 1.31 7.35
CA VAL A 239 -14.35 2.66 7.58
C VAL A 239 -13.45 2.57 8.80
N GLY A 240 -12.39 3.38 8.82
CA GLY A 240 -11.44 3.33 9.91
C GLY A 240 -10.56 4.55 10.00
N SER A 241 -9.66 4.50 10.98
CA SER A 241 -8.59 5.47 11.16
C SER A 241 -7.24 4.83 10.89
N TRP A 242 -6.37 5.58 10.24
CA TRP A 242 -4.96 5.24 10.07
C TRP A 242 -4.11 6.34 10.70
N SER A 243 -3.20 5.93 11.57
CA SER A 243 -2.18 6.80 12.11
C SER A 243 -0.80 6.27 11.75
N ARG A 244 0.13 7.19 11.52
CA ARG A 244 1.52 6.84 11.21
C ARG A 244 2.46 7.76 11.96
N ILE A 245 3.51 7.20 12.53
CA ILE A 245 4.67 7.94 13.03
C ILE A 245 5.85 7.56 12.13
N THR A 246 6.50 8.56 11.55
CA THR A 246 7.59 8.34 10.59
C THR A 246 8.61 9.46 10.73
N PRO A 247 9.90 9.24 10.40
CA PRO A 247 10.85 10.35 10.30
C PRO A 247 10.37 11.36 9.24
N TRP A 248 11.03 12.52 9.20
CA TRP A 248 10.79 13.52 8.14
C TRP A 248 10.77 12.87 6.75
N LEU A 249 9.84 13.28 5.89
CA LEU A 249 9.78 12.74 4.54
C LEU A 249 11.05 13.19 3.78
N PRO A 250 11.64 12.30 2.95
CA PRO A 250 12.87 12.61 2.21
C PRO A 250 12.82 13.94 1.47
N TRP A 251 11.71 14.20 0.76
CA TRP A 251 11.52 15.41 -0.04
C TRP A 251 11.34 16.69 0.78
N MET A 252 11.16 16.60 2.10
CA MET A 252 11.16 17.78 2.98
C MET A 252 12.57 18.33 3.21
N LEU A 253 13.62 17.58 2.84
CA LEU A 253 15.02 18.03 2.93
C LEU A 253 15.46 18.41 4.36
N MET A 254 14.98 17.67 5.35
CA MET A 254 15.24 17.94 6.78
C MET A 254 16.55 17.35 7.30
N GLY A 255 17.18 16.46 6.54
CA GLY A 255 18.33 15.67 6.95
C GLY A 255 18.10 15.00 8.31
N GLN A 256 19.12 15.07 9.16
CA GLN A 256 19.07 14.50 10.52
C GLN A 256 18.50 15.47 11.57
N ALA A 257 17.64 16.40 11.16
CA ALA A 257 16.96 17.29 12.10
C ALA A 257 16.13 16.48 13.11
N ALA A 258 16.19 16.90 14.37
CA ALA A 258 15.38 16.29 15.43
C ALA A 258 13.88 16.40 15.13
N GLY A 259 13.11 15.41 15.58
CA GLY A 259 11.67 15.35 15.39
C GLY A 259 11.21 14.27 14.41
N CYS A 260 9.92 14.28 14.10
CA CYS A 260 9.27 13.32 13.24
C CYS A 260 7.97 13.88 12.67
N ILE A 261 7.29 13.06 11.88
CA ILE A 261 5.97 13.33 11.33
C ILE A 261 4.96 12.38 11.97
N SER A 262 3.77 12.92 12.24
CA SER A 262 2.60 12.16 12.67
C SER A 262 1.42 12.36 11.72
N TYR A 263 0.83 11.26 11.26
CA TYR A 263 -0.35 11.23 10.39
C TYR A 263 -1.58 10.89 11.22
N PHE A 264 -2.69 11.58 10.94
CA PHE A 264 -4.01 11.26 11.46
C PHE A 264 -4.99 11.25 10.30
N CYS A 265 -5.31 10.05 9.83
CA CYS A 265 -6.09 9.80 8.64
C CYS A 265 -7.35 9.00 8.94
N SER A 266 -8.35 9.18 8.09
CA SER A 266 -9.46 8.25 7.92
C SER A 266 -9.29 7.51 6.60
N PHE A 267 -9.85 6.31 6.52
CA PHE A 267 -9.89 5.54 5.29
C PHE A 267 -11.25 4.84 5.13
N GLY A 268 -11.52 4.39 3.91
CA GLY A 268 -12.67 3.57 3.62
C GLY A 268 -12.61 2.95 2.24
N THR A 269 -13.74 2.44 1.77
CA THR A 269 -13.89 1.88 0.42
C THR A 269 -14.96 2.62 -0.36
N VAL A 270 -14.81 2.64 -1.68
CA VAL A 270 -15.80 3.15 -2.63
C VAL A 270 -16.01 2.13 -3.74
N SER A 271 -17.12 2.20 -4.48
CA SER A 271 -17.44 1.18 -5.48
C SER A 271 -16.56 1.25 -6.74
N GLY A 272 -15.85 2.36 -6.96
CA GLY A 272 -15.08 2.58 -8.17
C GLY A 272 -14.24 3.86 -8.13
N ILE A 273 -13.38 4.01 -9.14
CA ILE A 273 -12.49 5.18 -9.32
C ILE A 273 -13.30 6.47 -9.54
N ASP A 274 -14.49 6.36 -10.12
CA ASP A 274 -15.42 7.46 -10.39
C ASP A 274 -16.01 8.10 -9.12
N GLN A 275 -15.95 7.41 -7.97
CA GLN A 275 -16.34 7.94 -6.66
C GLN A 275 -15.21 8.63 -5.90
N LEU A 276 -13.99 8.65 -6.46
CA LEU A 276 -12.87 9.39 -5.91
C LEU A 276 -12.93 10.88 -6.34
N PRO A 277 -12.27 11.80 -5.62
CA PRO A 277 -12.14 13.19 -6.04
C PRO A 277 -11.58 13.32 -7.46
N ALA A 278 -12.23 14.13 -8.30
CA ALA A 278 -11.89 14.23 -9.72
C ALA A 278 -10.44 14.74 -9.97
N ASP A 279 -9.96 15.66 -9.14
CA ASP A 279 -8.61 16.20 -9.21
C ASP A 279 -7.55 15.16 -8.84
N LEU A 280 -7.84 14.32 -7.84
CA LEU A 280 -7.01 13.20 -7.40
C LEU A 280 -6.86 12.16 -8.52
N VAL A 281 -7.98 11.77 -9.14
CA VAL A 281 -7.99 10.84 -10.28
C VAL A 281 -7.25 11.41 -11.48
N ALA A 282 -7.45 12.70 -11.79
CA ALA A 282 -6.76 13.37 -12.88
C ALA A 282 -5.25 13.41 -12.64
N LYS A 283 -4.80 13.71 -11.42
CA LYS A 283 -3.37 13.72 -11.05
C LYS A 283 -2.75 12.34 -11.16
N ALA A 284 -3.41 11.30 -10.67
CA ALA A 284 -2.95 9.92 -10.80
C ALA A 284 -2.84 9.49 -12.27
N ARG A 285 -3.87 9.78 -13.08
CA ARG A 285 -3.88 9.48 -14.52
C ARG A 285 -2.76 10.18 -15.28
N ALA A 286 -2.49 11.45 -14.94
CA ALA A 286 -1.42 12.24 -15.55
C ALA A 286 -0.03 11.70 -15.19
N MET A 287 0.13 11.09 -14.01
CA MET A 287 1.37 10.41 -13.63
C MET A 287 1.54 9.12 -14.44
N ASP A 288 0.53 8.25 -14.43
CA ASP A 288 0.44 7.03 -15.26
C ASP A 288 -0.98 6.44 -15.14
N PRO A 289 -1.71 6.15 -16.25
CA PRO A 289 -3.02 5.52 -16.19
C PRO A 289 -3.08 4.21 -15.40
N LYS A 290 -1.96 3.49 -15.23
CA LYS A 290 -1.90 2.23 -14.48
C LYS A 290 -2.34 2.36 -13.01
N TRP A 291 -2.25 3.56 -12.43
CA TRP A 291 -2.67 3.80 -11.05
C TRP A 291 -4.17 3.64 -10.84
N LEU A 292 -4.96 3.65 -11.92
CA LEU A 292 -6.43 3.51 -11.87
C LEU A 292 -6.92 2.05 -11.90
N SER A 293 -6.02 1.08 -11.95
CA SER A 293 -6.34 -0.35 -11.94
C SER A 293 -5.39 -1.14 -11.05
N ALA A 294 -5.88 -2.25 -10.51
CA ALA A 294 -5.03 -3.20 -9.81
C ALA A 294 -4.06 -3.88 -10.81
N PRO A 295 -2.93 -4.43 -10.33
CA PRO A 295 -2.10 -5.33 -11.13
C PRO A 295 -2.89 -6.51 -11.69
N ASP A 296 -2.64 -6.88 -12.95
CA ASP A 296 -3.23 -8.05 -13.61
C ASP A 296 -2.44 -9.34 -13.36
N SER A 297 -1.23 -9.23 -12.80
CA SER A 297 -0.36 -10.34 -12.45
C SER A 297 0.46 -10.01 -11.19
N ASP A 298 0.95 -11.06 -10.53
CA ASP A 298 1.89 -10.92 -9.41
C ASP A 298 3.30 -10.66 -9.92
N TYR A 299 3.90 -9.55 -9.49
CA TYR A 299 5.29 -9.20 -9.73
C TYR A 299 5.89 -8.57 -8.49
N GLY A 300 7.20 -8.33 -8.52
CA GLY A 300 7.90 -7.75 -7.38
C GLY A 300 9.34 -7.35 -7.72
N PRO A 301 10.11 -6.96 -6.69
CA PRO A 301 9.75 -6.99 -5.27
C PRO A 301 8.76 -5.87 -4.87
N SER A 302 8.01 -6.08 -3.79
CA SER A 302 7.30 -4.99 -3.09
C SER A 302 8.31 -4.12 -2.35
N LEU A 303 8.30 -2.81 -2.61
CA LEU A 303 9.23 -1.85 -2.03
C LEU A 303 8.47 -0.83 -1.17
N SER A 304 9.10 -0.39 -0.07
CA SER A 304 8.62 0.76 0.68
C SER A 304 8.77 2.04 -0.14
N SER A 305 8.02 3.08 0.24
CA SER A 305 8.14 4.39 -0.42
C SER A 305 9.55 4.99 -0.33
N LEU A 306 10.36 4.61 0.68
CA LEU A 306 11.75 5.06 0.80
C LEU A 306 12.69 4.37 -0.19
N GLU A 307 12.51 3.07 -0.43
CA GLU A 307 13.27 2.34 -1.45
C GLU A 307 12.86 2.79 -2.86
N ASN A 308 11.57 3.09 -3.08
CA ASN A 308 11.10 3.72 -4.32
C ASN A 308 11.71 5.12 -4.49
N TYR A 309 11.76 5.94 -3.44
CA TYR A 309 12.42 7.25 -3.46
C TYR A 309 13.89 7.13 -3.86
N ALA A 310 14.65 6.22 -3.23
CA ALA A 310 16.07 6.01 -3.53
C ALA A 310 16.33 5.57 -4.99
N ARG A 311 15.38 4.90 -5.62
CA ARG A 311 15.47 4.44 -7.02
C ARG A 311 15.07 5.50 -8.05
N GLN A 312 14.12 6.36 -7.68
CA GLN A 312 13.48 7.29 -8.61
C GLN A 312 13.97 8.73 -8.47
N GLN A 313 14.63 9.05 -7.37
CA GLN A 313 15.12 10.40 -7.06
C GLN A 313 16.64 10.44 -7.08
N THR A 314 17.19 11.65 -7.13
CA THR A 314 18.61 11.93 -6.97
C THR A 314 18.82 12.76 -5.71
N PRO A 315 19.91 12.55 -4.95
CA PRO A 315 20.21 13.38 -3.78
C PRO A 315 20.23 14.87 -4.13
N ALA A 316 19.59 15.68 -3.30
CA ALA A 316 19.57 17.12 -3.42
C ALA A 316 20.96 17.69 -3.15
N ALA A 317 21.31 18.77 -3.86
CA ALA A 317 22.54 19.50 -3.61
C ALA A 317 22.58 20.02 -2.16
N VAL A 318 23.76 19.97 -1.54
CA VAL A 318 24.03 20.51 -0.20
C VAL A 318 24.63 21.91 -0.36
N PRO A 319 23.88 22.98 -0.07
CA PRO A 319 24.43 24.34 -0.11
C PRO A 319 25.59 24.49 0.87
N ALA A 320 26.55 25.37 0.55
CA ALA A 320 27.64 25.68 1.46
C ALA A 320 27.09 26.23 2.79
N GLY A 321 27.53 25.65 3.91
CA GLY A 321 27.05 26.03 5.24
C GLY A 321 25.67 25.51 5.61
N TRP A 322 25.03 24.68 4.75
CA TRP A 322 23.77 24.04 5.10
C TRP A 322 23.96 23.09 6.29
N ALA A 323 23.01 23.13 7.22
CA ALA A 323 22.91 22.21 8.34
C ALA A 323 21.43 21.87 8.59
N PRO A 324 21.13 20.68 9.13
CA PRO A 324 19.77 20.32 9.51
C PRO A 324 19.14 21.36 10.46
N PRO A 325 17.87 21.75 10.26
CA PRO A 325 17.23 22.74 11.11
C PRO A 325 17.10 22.23 12.56
N SER A 326 17.54 23.05 13.51
CA SER A 326 17.49 22.72 14.95
C SER A 326 16.15 23.15 15.57
N PRO A 327 15.66 22.43 16.61
CA PRO A 327 14.53 22.90 17.41
C PRO A 327 14.87 24.26 18.06
N PRO A 328 13.85 25.08 18.40
CA PRO A 328 14.05 26.22 19.28
C PRO A 328 14.68 25.81 20.62
N PRO A 329 15.35 26.73 21.33
CA PRO A 329 15.84 26.45 22.67
C PRO A 329 14.68 26.12 23.63
N PRO A 330 14.90 25.32 24.68
CA PRO A 330 13.90 25.04 25.70
C PRO A 330 13.33 26.32 26.32
N ARG A 331 12.02 26.35 26.55
CA ARG A 331 11.36 27.47 27.23
C ARG A 331 11.67 27.39 28.73
N THR A 332 12.19 28.48 29.29
CA THR A 332 12.31 28.63 30.74
C THR A 332 11.00 29.20 31.28
N LEU A 333 10.44 28.55 32.31
CA LEU A 333 9.41 29.19 33.10
C LEU A 333 10.09 30.29 33.95
N PRO A 334 9.49 31.49 34.09
CA PRO A 334 9.98 32.46 35.05
C PRO A 334 10.02 31.80 36.43
N GLY A 335 11.13 32.02 37.16
CA GLY A 335 11.37 31.40 38.46
C GLY A 335 10.18 31.61 39.40
N ARG A 336 9.75 30.55 40.07
CA ARG A 336 8.70 30.62 41.10
C ARG A 336 9.21 31.30 42.35
#